data_AF-A0A2E0LCP3-F1
#
_entry.id   AF-A0A2E0LCP3-F1
#
_cell.length_a   1.000
_cell.length_b   1.000
_cell.length_c   1.000
_cell.angle_alpha   90.00
_cell.angle_beta   90.00
_cell.angle_gamma   90.00
#
_symmetry.space_group_name_H-M   'P 1'
#
loop_
_entity.id
_entity.type
_entity.pdbx_description
1 polymer ?
#
loop_
_entity_poly.entity_id
_entity_poly.type
_entity_poly.pdbx_seq_one_letter_code
_entity_poly.pdbx_strand_id
1 'polypeptide(L)'
;MFISCDSESDIAKPSNNQDRLSSARFNVYPLNSGRIIDQFSCTGWSELLGCPLSLKNYHNKSNIELTAIPSGNFKFLRWSGDINSSDNPIEIVINSDIKITAEFY
;
A
#
# COMPACT_ATOMS: atom_id res chain seq x y z
N MET A 1 -9.67 -10.46 -15.98
CA MET A 1 -10.44 -10.31 -14.73
C MET A 1 -9.93 -9.03 -14.09
N PHE A 2 -10.66 -7.94 -14.31
CA PHE A 2 -10.24 -6.60 -13.92
C PHE A 2 -10.81 -6.33 -12.52
N ILE A 3 -9.96 -6.02 -11.55
CA ILE A 3 -10.40 -5.55 -10.25
C ILE A 3 -9.95 -4.10 -10.14
N SER A 4 -10.95 -3.23 -10.33
CA SER A 4 -10.87 -1.79 -10.34
C SER A 4 -10.55 -1.29 -8.93
N CYS A 5 -9.58 -0.39 -8.84
CA CYS A 5 -9.35 0.42 -7.66
C CYS A 5 -10.08 1.74 -7.88
N ASP A 6 -11.32 1.86 -7.43
CA ASP A 6 -11.86 3.19 -7.14
C ASP A 6 -12.93 3.16 -6.05
N SER A 7 -12.89 4.22 -5.26
CA SER A 7 -13.75 4.57 -4.15
C SER A 7 -15.25 4.45 -4.48
N GLU A 8 -16.00 3.83 -3.57
CA GLU A 8 -17.43 4.07 -3.35
C GLU A 8 -18.47 3.73 -4.45
N SER A 9 -18.15 2.94 -5.49
CA SER A 9 -19.17 2.52 -6.48
C SER A 9 -19.42 1.02 -6.66
N ASP A 10 -18.80 0.13 -5.87
CA ASP A 10 -19.06 -1.32 -5.94
C ASP A 10 -19.92 -1.87 -4.78
N ILE A 11 -21.01 -1.19 -4.43
CA ILE A 11 -22.13 -1.86 -3.73
C ILE A 11 -23.09 -2.39 -4.79
N ALA A 12 -22.75 -3.55 -5.37
CA ALA A 12 -23.68 -4.67 -5.58
C ALA A 12 -23.12 -5.73 -6.56
N LYS A 13 -22.65 -6.85 -6.01
CA LYS A 13 -23.23 -8.17 -6.33
C LYS A 13 -22.78 -9.22 -5.31
N PRO A 14 -23.70 -10.07 -4.81
CA PRO A 14 -23.38 -11.09 -3.83
C PRO A 14 -22.73 -12.27 -4.56
N SER A 15 -21.40 -12.27 -4.65
CA SER A 15 -20.67 -13.50 -4.94
C SER A 15 -20.49 -14.24 -3.63
N ASN A 16 -21.17 -15.38 -3.49
CA ASN A 16 -20.93 -16.36 -2.43
C ASN A 16 -19.47 -16.84 -2.49
N ASN A 17 -18.62 -16.10 -1.80
CA ASN A 17 -17.43 -16.54 -1.08
C ASN A 17 -16.94 -15.29 -0.35
N GLN A 18 -16.81 -15.40 0.96
CA GLN A 18 -16.40 -14.31 1.83
C GLN A 18 -14.94 -13.98 1.54
N ASP A 19 -14.70 -13.18 0.49
CA ASP A 19 -13.40 -12.64 0.16
C ASP A 19 -12.93 -11.82 1.35
N ARG A 20 -12.03 -12.43 2.12
CA ARG A 20 -11.44 -11.77 3.29
C ARG A 20 -10.56 -10.65 2.76
N LEU A 21 -11.07 -9.44 2.88
CA LEU A 21 -10.30 -8.22 2.67
C LEU A 21 -9.50 -7.93 3.95
N SER A 22 -8.24 -7.53 3.77
CA SER A 22 -7.38 -7.04 4.85
C SER A 22 -7.14 -5.54 4.68
N SER A 23 -7.14 -4.78 5.77
CA SER A 23 -6.86 -3.35 5.72
C SER A 23 -5.37 -3.05 5.89
N ALA A 24 -4.79 -2.23 5.01
CA ALA A 24 -3.44 -1.73 5.18
C ALA A 24 -3.45 -0.23 5.51
N ARG A 25 -2.69 0.16 6.54
CA ARG A 25 -2.55 1.54 6.98
C ARG A 25 -1.11 1.98 6.86
N PHE A 26 -0.84 2.96 6.00
CA PHE A 26 0.49 3.51 5.79
C PHE A 26 0.60 4.88 6.45
N ASN A 27 1.64 5.09 7.25
CA ASN A 27 1.96 6.37 7.87
C ASN A 27 3.34 6.85 7.44
N VAL A 28 3.55 8.16 7.49
CA VAL A 28 4.85 8.79 7.28
C VAL A 28 5.21 9.57 8.53
N TYR A 29 6.45 9.40 9.00
CA TYR A 29 6.97 10.14 10.14
C TYR A 29 8.40 10.65 9.85
N PRO A 30 8.70 11.92 10.14
CA PRO A 30 7.77 12.99 10.55
C PRO A 30 6.77 13.36 9.43
N LEU A 31 5.68 14.06 9.77
CA LEU A 31 4.69 14.45 8.76
C LEU A 31 5.34 15.29 7.64
N ASN A 32 4.92 15.05 6.40
CA ASN A 32 5.45 15.68 5.19
C ASN A 32 6.94 15.39 4.88
N SER A 33 7.56 14.41 5.54
CA SER A 33 8.96 14.03 5.26
C SER A 33 9.14 13.21 3.99
N GLY A 34 8.05 12.66 3.45
CA GLY A 34 8.06 11.79 2.29
C GLY A 34 6.68 11.33 1.91
N ARG A 35 6.64 10.39 0.96
CA ARG A 35 5.44 9.65 0.56
C ARG A 35 5.77 8.17 0.39
N ILE A 36 4.76 7.34 0.53
CA ILE A 36 4.85 5.91 0.25
C ILE A 36 4.08 5.68 -1.06
N ILE A 37 4.62 4.85 -1.95
CA ILE A 37 3.94 4.40 -3.18
C ILE A 37 3.89 2.87 -3.19
N ASP A 38 2.84 2.29 -3.79
CA ASP A 38 2.76 0.87 -4.10
C ASP A 38 2.85 0.64 -5.63
N GLN A 39 3.59 -0.40 -6.04
CA GLN A 39 3.79 -0.68 -7.47
C GLN A 39 2.85 -1.77 -8.02
N PHE A 40 2.30 -2.64 -7.17
CA PHE A 40 1.51 -3.80 -7.61
C PHE A 40 0.02 -3.75 -7.26
N SER A 41 -0.41 -2.75 -6.49
CA SER A 41 -1.77 -2.73 -5.94
C SER A 41 -2.82 -2.22 -6.91
N CYS A 42 -2.40 -1.71 -8.07
CA CYS A 42 -3.26 -1.32 -9.17
C CYS A 42 -3.09 -2.23 -10.37
N THR A 43 -3.50 -3.49 -10.24
CA THR A 43 -3.73 -4.33 -11.42
C THR A 43 -5.04 -3.89 -12.09
N GLY A 44 -5.02 -2.77 -12.82
CA GLY A 44 -6.24 -2.29 -13.48
C GLY A 44 -6.14 -1.14 -14.49
N TRP A 45 -5.14 -0.26 -14.43
CA TRP A 45 -5.05 0.87 -15.36
C TRP A 45 -3.60 1.12 -15.73
N SER A 46 -3.29 1.01 -17.04
CA SER A 46 -2.12 1.60 -17.72
C SER A 46 -0.84 1.74 -16.86
N GLU A 47 0.13 0.86 -17.11
CA GLU A 47 1.49 0.75 -16.52
C GLU A 47 2.35 2.04 -16.55
N LEU A 48 1.83 3.17 -17.02
CA LEU A 48 2.58 4.41 -17.20
C LEU A 48 2.46 5.40 -16.04
N LEU A 49 1.58 5.18 -15.05
CA LEU A 49 1.42 6.08 -13.90
C LEU A 49 1.19 5.25 -12.63
N GLY A 50 2.23 5.13 -11.79
CA GLY A 50 2.14 4.44 -10.50
C GLY A 50 0.97 4.94 -9.66
N CYS A 51 0.34 4.03 -8.91
CA CYS A 51 -0.88 4.37 -8.18
C CYS A 51 -0.59 5.16 -6.90
N PRO A 52 -1.39 6.19 -6.60
CA PRO A 52 -1.46 6.70 -5.25
C PRO A 52 -2.06 5.61 -4.35
N LEU A 53 -1.55 5.48 -3.12
CA LEU A 53 -2.04 4.60 -2.04
C LEU A 53 -3.49 4.94 -1.62
N SER A 54 -4.45 4.86 -2.54
CA SER A 54 -5.86 5.11 -2.28
C SER A 54 -6.57 3.85 -1.77
N LEU A 55 -5.93 2.68 -1.91
CA LEU A 55 -6.52 1.42 -1.49
C LEU A 55 -6.40 1.25 0.03
N LYS A 56 -7.54 1.36 0.72
CA LYS A 56 -7.62 1.10 2.18
C LYS A 56 -7.70 -0.40 2.50
N ASN A 57 -8.13 -1.21 1.54
CA ASN A 57 -8.42 -2.64 1.69
C ASN A 57 -7.80 -3.43 0.54
N TYR A 58 -7.14 -4.53 0.86
CA TYR A 58 -6.43 -5.40 -0.05
C TYR A 58 -7.02 -6.81 0.01
N HIS A 59 -6.97 -7.55 -1.08
CA HIS A 59 -7.29 -8.98 -1.03
C HIS A 59 -6.26 -9.72 -0.19
N ASN A 60 -6.71 -10.71 0.58
CA ASN A 60 -5.76 -11.56 1.29
C ASN A 60 -4.82 -12.27 0.30
N LYS A 61 -3.53 -12.31 0.67
CA LYS A 61 -2.40 -12.81 -0.13
C LYS A 61 -2.05 -11.92 -1.33
N SER A 62 -2.46 -10.65 -1.33
CA SER A 62 -1.92 -9.67 -2.26
C SER A 62 -0.44 -9.43 -1.96
N ASN A 63 0.41 -9.57 -2.98
CA ASN A 63 1.80 -9.13 -2.94
C ASN A 63 1.84 -7.66 -3.37
N ILE A 64 2.47 -6.82 -2.55
CA ILE A 64 2.67 -5.40 -2.86
C ILE A 64 4.13 -5.03 -2.65
N GLU A 65 4.66 -4.15 -3.48
CA GLU A 65 5.98 -3.56 -3.31
C GLU A 65 5.80 -2.12 -2.88
N LEU A 66 6.31 -1.81 -1.70
CA LEU A 66 6.28 -0.48 -1.11
C LEU A 66 7.60 0.23 -1.39
N THR A 67 7.50 1.46 -1.89
CA THR A 67 8.65 2.36 -2.02
C THR A 67 8.43 3.61 -1.18
N ALA A 68 9.38 3.95 -0.32
CA ALA A 68 9.42 5.22 0.40
C ALA A 68 10.19 6.25 -0.42
N ILE A 69 9.54 7.33 -0.80
CA ILE A 69 10.15 8.44 -1.53
C ILE A 69 10.28 9.62 -0.56
N PRO A 70 11.51 10.01 -0.17
CA PRO A 70 11.72 11.19 0.66
C PRO A 70 11.30 12.47 -0.06
N SER A 71 10.82 13.44 0.71
CA SER A 71 10.52 14.80 0.24
C SER A 71 11.66 15.74 0.60
N GLY A 72 12.08 16.62 -0.32
CA GLY A 72 13.10 17.63 -0.04
C GLY A 72 14.45 17.03 0.40
N ASN A 73 14.91 17.42 1.60
CA ASN A 73 16.21 17.00 2.15
C ASN A 73 16.12 15.78 3.09
N PHE A 74 14.92 15.22 3.29
CA PHE A 74 14.75 14.05 4.13
C PHE A 74 15.41 12.83 3.49
N LYS A 75 15.82 11.88 4.33
CA LYS A 75 16.29 10.56 3.88
C LYS A 75 15.45 9.47 4.51
N PHE A 76 15.14 8.45 3.73
CA PHE A 76 14.48 7.25 4.25
C PHE A 76 15.40 6.61 5.30
N LEU A 77 14.85 6.37 6.49
CA LEU A 77 15.54 5.72 7.59
C LEU A 77 15.25 4.22 7.58
N ARG A 78 13.96 3.86 7.67
CA ARG A 78 13.46 2.49 7.75
C ARG A 78 11.94 2.44 7.68
N TRP A 79 11.42 1.25 7.47
CA TRP A 79 10.04 0.88 7.74
C TRP A 79 9.89 0.43 9.20
N SER A 80 8.79 0.79 9.84
CA SER A 80 8.41 0.34 11.19
C SER A 80 6.92 0.01 11.30
N GLY A 81 6.50 -0.60 12.40
CA GLY A 81 5.13 -1.09 12.61
C GLY A 81 5.09 -2.62 12.52
N ASP A 82 4.25 -3.16 11.65
CA ASP A 82 4.14 -4.61 11.42
C ASP A 82 5.31 -5.20 10.63
N ILE A 83 6.13 -4.34 10.01
CA ILE A 83 7.42 -4.71 9.42
C ILE A 83 8.53 -3.86 10.05
N ASN A 84 9.75 -4.38 10.06
CA ASN A 84 10.94 -3.63 10.43
C ASN A 84 12.06 -3.96 9.44
N SER A 85 12.34 -3.03 8.53
CA SER A 85 13.36 -3.20 7.49
C SER A 85 13.93 -1.85 7.08
N SER A 86 15.22 -1.82 6.75
CA SER A 86 15.88 -0.68 6.12
C SER A 86 15.90 -0.77 4.58
N ASP A 87 15.35 -1.84 4.00
CA ASP A 87 15.32 -2.03 2.56
C ASP A 87 14.24 -1.14 1.93
N ASN A 88 14.58 -0.54 0.79
CA ASN A 88 13.66 0.31 0.03
C ASN A 88 14.06 0.25 -1.46
N PRO A 89 13.21 -0.31 -2.34
CA PRO A 89 11.85 -0.81 -2.08
C PRO A 89 11.80 -2.10 -1.24
N ILE A 90 10.61 -2.44 -0.71
CA ILE A 90 10.34 -3.69 0.03
C ILE A 90 9.10 -4.39 -0.51
N GLU A 91 9.18 -5.71 -0.70
CA GLU A 91 8.03 -6.56 -1.01
C GLU A 91 7.38 -7.11 0.26
N ILE A 92 6.05 -7.02 0.34
CA ILE A 92 5.27 -7.58 1.45
C ILE A 92 4.04 -8.34 0.94
N VAL A 93 3.59 -9.31 1.74
CA VAL A 93 2.36 -10.08 1.49
C VAL A 93 1.30 -9.65 2.50
N ILE A 94 0.17 -9.13 2.03
CA ILE A 94 -0.95 -8.74 2.90
C ILE A 94 -1.81 -9.97 3.17
N ASN A 95 -1.59 -10.62 4.31
CA ASN A 95 -2.36 -11.79 4.76
C ASN A 95 -3.32 -11.48 5.92
N SER A 96 -3.15 -10.33 6.56
CA SER A 96 -3.98 -9.76 7.64
C SER A 96 -3.94 -8.24 7.58
N ASP A 97 -4.71 -7.59 8.46
CA ASP A 97 -4.59 -6.15 8.67
C ASP A 97 -3.15 -5.79 9.04
N ILE A 98 -2.60 -4.76 8.40
CA ILE A 98 -1.24 -4.27 8.63
C ILE A 98 -1.21 -2.74 8.80
N LYS A 99 -0.22 -2.28 9.53
CA LYS A 99 0.12 -0.89 9.79
C LYS A 99 1.63 -0.72 9.63
N ILE A 100 2.01 0.03 8.61
CA ILE A 100 3.40 0.29 8.26
C ILE A 100 3.65 1.79 8.32
N THR A 101 4.82 2.17 8.84
CA THR A 101 5.26 3.56 8.94
C THR A 101 6.60 3.70 8.23
N ALA A 102 6.70 4.64 7.30
CA ALA A 102 7.99 5.06 6.75
C ALA A 102 8.58 6.14 7.66
N GLU A 103 9.74 5.85 8.25
CA GLU A 103 10.50 6.79 9.05
C GLU A 103 11.55 7.49 8.18
N PHE A 104 11.69 8.80 8.37
CA PHE A 104 12.67 9.64 7.69
C PHE A 104 13.41 10.54 8.71
N TYR A 105 14.62 10.98 8.36
CA TYR A 105 15.41 11.94 9.14
C TYR A 105 15.96 13.07 8.27
#